data_AF-A0A0S4SCP6-F1
#
_entry.id   AF-A0A0S4SCP6-F1
#
_cell.length_a   1.000
_cell.length_b   1.000
_cell.length_c   1.000
_cell.angle_alpha   90.00
_cell.angle_beta   90.00
_cell.angle_gamma   90.00
#
_symmetry.space_group_name_H-M   'P 1'
#
loop_
_entity.id
_entity.type
_entity.pdbx_description
1 polymer ?
#
loop_
_entity_poly.entity_id
_entity_poly.type
_entity_poly.pdbx_seq_one_letter_code
_entity_poly.pdbx_strand_id
1 'polypeptide(L)'
;MAKRLKDIKITHISLVKEGANGKSFIYKGEDGYFCNVQIAKSDEEKGVVYGIVYSPDEIDSQGDSATKEEIEKAAFLFMKNLNINNVDKNHDFKPVGAFVCESWIVKSGDPLFGEEKVGSWAVGIKLESDDLKTAVKKGELRALSMAGSAVRENLNDDSLFKSFLKGFESILKNLKNERDDVKENEIMQVTKGLEDINEKLSQIDMLKKTLMSLKMS
;
A
#
# COMPACT_ATOMS: atom_id res chain seq x y z
N MET A 1 14.10 9.04 9.71
CA MET A 1 13.85 7.78 10.45
C MET A 1 12.42 7.38 10.18
N ALA A 2 12.18 6.12 9.85
CA ALA A 2 10.83 5.61 9.59
C ALA A 2 10.03 5.55 10.91
N LYS A 3 8.74 5.86 10.85
CA LYS A 3 7.85 5.84 12.02
C LYS A 3 6.76 4.78 11.85
N ARG A 4 6.31 4.23 12.97
CA ARG A 4 5.15 3.34 13.02
C ARG A 4 3.93 4.15 13.37
N LEU A 5 2.86 3.97 12.62
CA LEU A 5 1.55 4.49 12.97
C LEU A 5 0.83 3.48 13.87
N LYS A 6 0.21 4.01 14.94
CA LYS A 6 -0.72 3.31 15.84
C LYS A 6 -1.96 4.16 16.09
N ASP A 7 -3.02 3.52 16.59
CA ASP A 7 -4.32 4.13 16.83
C ASP A 7 -4.83 4.89 15.60
N ILE A 8 -4.70 4.26 14.43
CA ILE A 8 -5.03 4.86 13.15
C ILE A 8 -6.55 5.04 13.05
N LYS A 9 -6.98 6.28 12.87
CA LYS A 9 -8.38 6.68 12.68
C LYS A 9 -8.50 7.43 11.37
N ILE A 10 -8.83 6.70 10.31
CA ILE A 10 -9.05 7.27 8.98
C ILE A 10 -10.49 7.80 8.91
N THR A 11 -10.63 9.02 8.43
CA THR A 11 -11.92 9.71 8.32
C THR A 11 -12.32 9.95 6.88
N HIS A 12 -11.36 10.08 5.96
CA HIS A 12 -11.61 10.34 4.55
C HIS A 12 -10.70 9.51 3.65
N ILE A 13 -11.21 9.19 2.45
CA ILE A 13 -10.44 8.65 1.35
C ILE A 13 -10.52 9.64 0.19
N SER A 14 -9.37 10.13 -0.26
CA SER A 14 -9.27 11.12 -1.32
C SER A 14 -8.92 10.49 -2.65
N LEU A 15 -9.64 10.91 -3.70
CA LEU A 15 -9.23 10.69 -5.08
C LEU A 15 -8.16 11.72 -5.44
N VAL A 16 -6.97 11.25 -5.78
CA VAL A 16 -5.80 12.10 -6.06
C VAL A 16 -5.07 11.69 -7.34
N LYS A 17 -4.19 12.57 -7.82
CA LYS A 17 -3.28 12.23 -8.92
C LYS A 17 -2.19 11.25 -8.49
N GLU A 18 -1.68 11.36 -7.27
CA GLU A 18 -0.61 10.51 -6.73
C GLU A 18 -0.84 10.26 -5.23
N GLY A 19 -0.87 8.98 -4.85
CA GLY A 19 -1.05 8.55 -3.46
C GLY A 19 0.27 8.46 -2.71
N ALA A 20 0.24 8.66 -1.39
CA ALA A 20 1.44 8.56 -0.55
C ALA A 20 2.05 7.15 -0.54
N ASN A 21 1.24 6.11 -0.79
CA ASN A 21 1.67 4.72 -0.92
C ASN A 21 2.27 4.40 -2.31
N GLY A 22 2.27 5.34 -3.26
CA GLY A 22 2.78 5.14 -4.62
C GLY A 22 1.92 4.24 -5.52
N LYS A 23 0.72 3.84 -5.08
CA LYS A 23 -0.16 2.90 -5.81
C LYS A 23 -1.25 3.64 -6.58
N SER A 24 -1.53 3.16 -7.79
CA SER A 24 -2.69 3.58 -8.58
C SER A 24 -3.87 2.63 -8.35
N PHE A 25 -5.09 3.15 -8.48
CA PHE A 25 -6.27 2.30 -8.47
C PHE A 25 -6.54 1.71 -9.87
N ILE A 26 -7.27 0.60 -9.90
CA ILE A 26 -7.76 -0.08 -11.10
C ILE A 26 -9.13 0.51 -11.44
N TYR A 27 -9.37 0.93 -12.68
CA TYR A 27 -10.69 1.34 -13.17
C TYR A 27 -11.16 0.39 -14.26
N LYS A 28 -12.41 -0.06 -14.20
CA LYS A 28 -12.97 -0.96 -15.21
C LYS A 28 -13.89 -0.20 -16.17
N GLY A 29 -13.36 0.10 -17.38
CA GLY A 29 -14.08 0.73 -18.49
C GLY A 29 -13.42 0.39 -19.85
N GLU A 30 -14.07 0.76 -20.97
CA GLU A 30 -13.64 0.35 -22.32
C GLU A 30 -12.18 0.73 -22.69
N ASP A 31 -11.68 1.86 -22.18
CA ASP A 31 -10.38 2.46 -22.57
C ASP A 31 -9.36 2.68 -21.44
N GLY A 32 -9.58 2.18 -20.22
CA GLY A 32 -8.77 2.54 -19.06
C GLY A 32 -8.05 1.37 -18.37
N TYR A 33 -6.79 1.11 -18.73
CA TYR A 33 -5.92 0.18 -18.01
C TYR A 33 -4.92 0.95 -17.13
N PHE A 34 -5.06 0.84 -15.82
CA PHE A 34 -3.92 0.99 -14.91
C PHE A 34 -3.88 -0.26 -14.02
N CYS A 35 -2.82 -1.04 -14.19
CA CYS A 35 -2.48 -2.32 -13.58
C CYS A 35 -2.90 -3.62 -14.30
N ASN A 36 -1.96 -4.56 -14.30
CA ASN A 36 -1.76 -5.68 -15.21
C ASN A 36 -2.63 -6.91 -14.90
N VAL A 37 -3.92 -6.69 -14.58
CA VAL A 37 -4.84 -7.79 -14.30
C VAL A 37 -5.56 -8.18 -15.58
N GLN A 38 -5.44 -9.46 -15.98
CA GLN A 38 -6.23 -9.99 -17.10
C GLN A 38 -7.70 -10.05 -16.68
N ILE A 39 -8.49 -9.08 -17.13
CA ILE A 39 -9.94 -9.04 -16.90
C ILE A 39 -10.66 -9.03 -18.25
N ALA A 40 -11.69 -9.86 -18.37
CA ALA A 40 -12.46 -10.04 -19.61
C ALA A 40 -13.10 -8.72 -20.10
N LYS A 41 -12.98 -8.45 -21.41
CA LYS A 41 -13.37 -7.24 -22.15
C LYS A 41 -14.88 -6.92 -22.22
N SER A 42 -15.75 -7.58 -21.46
CA SER A 42 -17.22 -7.49 -21.67
C SER A 42 -18.03 -6.98 -20.47
N ASP A 43 -17.39 -6.40 -19.46
CA ASP A 43 -18.13 -5.89 -18.30
C ASP A 43 -18.58 -4.46 -18.58
N GLU A 44 -19.89 -4.21 -18.49
CA GLU A 44 -20.48 -2.87 -18.51
C GLU A 44 -19.68 -1.93 -17.59
N GLU A 45 -19.50 -0.67 -18.00
CA GLU A 45 -18.78 0.34 -17.20
C GLU A 45 -19.51 0.56 -15.87
N LYS A 46 -19.11 -0.20 -14.86
CA LYS A 46 -19.69 -0.14 -13.51
C LYS A 46 -19.39 1.17 -12.81
N GLY A 47 -18.44 1.97 -13.30
CA GLY A 47 -18.04 3.23 -12.68
C GLY A 47 -17.46 3.00 -11.29
N VAL A 48 -16.68 1.93 -11.09
CA VAL A 48 -16.02 1.61 -9.81
C VAL A 48 -14.52 1.64 -10.00
N VAL A 49 -13.82 2.34 -9.12
CA VAL A 49 -12.36 2.27 -8.98
C VAL A 49 -12.00 1.38 -7.80
N TYR A 50 -11.02 0.50 -7.96
CA TYR A 50 -10.54 -0.39 -6.91
C TYR A 50 -9.11 -0.03 -6.54
N GLY A 51 -8.82 0.24 -5.28
CA GLY A 51 -7.47 0.63 -4.86
C GLY A 51 -7.09 0.18 -3.46
N ILE A 52 -5.78 0.10 -3.23
CA ILE A 52 -5.21 -0.09 -1.89
C ILE A 52 -5.13 1.26 -1.19
N VAL A 53 -5.76 1.34 -0.01
CA VAL A 53 -5.66 2.51 0.86
C VAL A 53 -4.33 2.48 1.60
N TYR A 54 -3.97 1.34 2.20
CA TYR A 54 -2.70 1.18 2.90
C TYR A 54 -2.20 -0.27 2.92
N SER A 55 -0.87 -0.44 2.87
CA SER A 55 -0.19 -1.73 2.79
C SER A 55 0.70 -1.97 4.02
N PRO A 56 0.72 -3.17 4.60
CA PRO A 56 1.46 -3.47 5.83
C PRO A 56 2.98 -3.38 5.61
N ASP A 57 3.64 -2.78 6.59
CA ASP A 57 5.10 -2.64 6.63
C ASP A 57 5.68 -2.05 5.33
N GLU A 58 4.94 -1.19 4.62
CA GLU A 58 5.48 -0.36 3.54
C GLU A 58 5.70 1.05 4.07
N ILE A 59 6.85 1.64 3.75
CA ILE A 59 7.17 3.02 4.11
C ILE A 59 6.57 3.90 3.01
N ASP A 60 5.63 4.77 3.38
CA ASP A 60 5.04 5.74 2.47
C ASP A 60 5.96 6.95 2.22
N SER A 61 5.53 7.86 1.34
CA SER A 61 6.27 9.09 1.02
C SER A 61 6.48 10.03 2.21
N GLN A 62 5.77 9.84 3.32
CA GLN A 62 5.93 10.60 4.56
C GLN A 62 6.88 9.93 5.56
N GLY A 63 7.40 8.74 5.22
CA GLY A 63 8.27 7.97 6.10
C GLY A 63 7.51 7.17 7.18
N ASP A 64 6.21 6.97 7.00
CA ASP A 64 5.35 6.26 7.95
C ASP A 64 5.01 4.84 7.44
N SER A 65 4.75 3.91 8.36
CA SER A 65 4.32 2.53 8.08
C SER A 65 3.37 2.02 9.16
N ALA A 66 2.54 1.02 8.88
CA ALA A 66 1.70 0.35 9.88
C ALA A 66 1.73 -1.17 9.77
N THR A 67 1.33 -1.88 10.83
CA THR A 67 1.18 -3.34 10.79
C THR A 67 -0.16 -3.73 10.16
N LYS A 68 -0.27 -4.98 9.73
CA LYS A 68 -1.53 -5.54 9.23
C LYS A 68 -2.67 -5.42 10.25
N GLU A 69 -2.40 -5.61 11.55
CA GLU A 69 -3.42 -5.53 12.60
C GLU A 69 -3.92 -4.10 12.78
N GLU A 70 -3.02 -3.13 12.65
CA GLU A 70 -3.38 -1.72 12.77
C GLU A 70 -4.16 -1.23 11.55
N ILE A 71 -3.78 -1.70 10.36
CA ILE A 71 -4.52 -1.46 9.11
C ILE A 71 -5.93 -2.05 9.20
N GLU A 72 -6.07 -3.29 9.69
CA GLU A 72 -7.38 -3.94 9.84
C GLU A 72 -8.29 -3.16 10.81
N LYS A 73 -7.75 -2.75 11.97
CA LYS A 73 -8.49 -1.90 12.92
C LYS A 73 -8.94 -0.59 12.29
N ALA A 74 -8.06 0.06 11.52
CA ALA A 74 -8.39 1.31 10.84
C ALA A 74 -9.51 1.13 9.82
N ALA A 75 -9.44 0.06 9.01
CA ALA A 75 -10.47 -0.29 8.03
C ALA A 75 -11.82 -0.55 8.69
N PHE A 76 -11.84 -1.33 9.78
CA PHE A 76 -13.08 -1.63 10.50
C PHE A 76 -13.67 -0.40 11.19
N LEU A 77 -12.81 0.45 11.76
CA LEU A 77 -13.25 1.68 12.40
C LEU A 77 -13.82 2.68 11.38
N PHE A 78 -13.23 2.76 10.19
CA PHE A 78 -13.76 3.56 9.09
C PHE A 78 -15.20 3.15 8.75
N MET A 79 -15.46 1.85 8.60
CA MET A 79 -16.80 1.32 8.33
C MET A 79 -17.76 1.55 9.51
N LYS A 80 -17.31 1.27 10.74
CA LYS A 80 -18.10 1.45 11.97
C LYS A 80 -18.55 2.90 12.16
N ASN A 81 -17.73 3.86 11.75
CA ASN A 81 -18.01 5.29 11.88
C ASN A 81 -18.83 5.86 10.71
N LEU A 82 -19.31 5.01 9.78
CA LEU A 82 -20.10 5.42 8.62
C LEU A 82 -19.36 6.39 7.68
N ASN A 83 -18.02 6.31 7.62
CA ASN A 83 -17.20 7.19 6.79
C ASN A 83 -17.26 6.84 5.29
N ILE A 84 -18.12 5.90 4.87
CA ILE A 84 -18.21 5.42 3.48
C ILE A 84 -18.54 6.53 2.46
N ASN A 85 -19.19 7.61 2.91
CA ASN A 85 -19.51 8.77 2.07
C ASN A 85 -18.44 9.88 2.13
N ASN A 86 -17.39 9.71 2.93
CA ASN A 86 -16.31 10.69 3.10
C ASN A 86 -15.25 10.48 2.01
N VAL A 87 -15.70 10.46 0.76
CA VAL A 87 -14.83 10.46 -0.41
C VAL A 87 -14.73 11.88 -0.92
N ASP A 88 -13.51 12.41 -1.00
CA ASP A 88 -13.23 13.76 -1.45
C ASP A 88 -12.25 13.76 -2.63
N LYS A 89 -11.91 14.95 -3.15
CA LYS A 89 -10.93 15.11 -4.22
C LYS A 89 -9.80 16.03 -3.76
N ASN A 90 -8.55 15.57 -3.90
CA ASN A 90 -7.36 16.37 -3.58
C ASN A 90 -7.35 16.96 -2.16
N HIS A 91 -7.84 16.21 -1.17
CA HIS A 91 -7.89 16.63 0.24
C HIS A 91 -8.62 17.96 0.48
N ASP A 92 -9.70 18.23 -0.27
CA ASP A 92 -10.54 19.41 -0.06
C ASP A 92 -11.60 19.20 1.04
N PHE A 93 -11.72 17.98 1.57
CA PHE A 93 -12.66 17.55 2.61
C PHE A 93 -14.12 17.82 2.28
N LYS A 94 -14.44 17.89 0.98
CA LYS A 94 -15.82 18.03 0.50
C LYS A 94 -16.25 16.71 -0.14
N PRO A 95 -17.37 16.12 0.31
CA PRO A 95 -17.92 14.96 -0.35
C PRO A 95 -18.09 15.23 -1.84
N VAL A 96 -17.57 14.32 -2.66
CA VAL A 96 -17.82 14.31 -4.09
C VAL A 96 -18.88 13.25 -4.41
N GLY A 97 -19.40 13.22 -5.63
CA GLY A 97 -20.37 12.21 -6.09
C GLY A 97 -19.75 10.82 -6.22
N ALA A 98 -19.25 10.28 -5.10
CA ALA A 98 -18.64 8.97 -4.98
C ALA A 98 -18.75 8.46 -3.53
N PHE A 99 -18.72 7.14 -3.35
CA PHE A 99 -18.74 6.51 -2.05
C PHE A 99 -18.01 5.16 -2.06
N VAL A 100 -17.56 4.71 -0.89
CA VAL A 100 -16.96 3.38 -0.70
C VAL A 100 -18.06 2.33 -0.75
N CYS A 101 -18.16 1.61 -1.86
CA CYS A 101 -19.16 0.56 -2.09
C CYS A 101 -18.66 -0.84 -1.69
N GLU A 102 -17.34 -1.04 -1.63
CA GLU A 102 -16.69 -2.26 -1.19
C GLU A 102 -15.49 -1.93 -0.29
N SER A 103 -15.26 -2.71 0.76
CA SER A 103 -14.13 -2.55 1.68
C SER A 103 -13.73 -3.90 2.24
N TRP A 104 -12.46 -4.30 2.08
CA TRP A 104 -11.98 -5.59 2.55
C TRP A 104 -10.48 -5.59 2.86
N ILE A 105 -10.05 -6.62 3.59
CA ILE A 105 -8.64 -6.91 3.84
C ILE A 105 -8.16 -7.94 2.83
N VAL A 106 -7.09 -7.62 2.11
CA VAL A 106 -6.47 -8.48 1.08
C VAL A 106 -6.00 -9.79 1.71
N LYS A 107 -6.38 -10.90 1.09
CA LYS A 107 -5.99 -12.27 1.46
C LYS A 107 -5.13 -12.89 0.38
N SER A 108 -4.47 -14.00 0.69
CA SER A 108 -3.75 -14.77 -0.33
C SER A 108 -4.71 -15.21 -1.44
N GLY A 109 -4.34 -14.98 -2.69
CA GLY A 109 -5.18 -15.27 -3.86
C GLY A 109 -6.30 -14.25 -4.10
N ASP A 110 -6.19 -13.02 -3.58
CA ASP A 110 -7.15 -11.96 -3.87
C ASP A 110 -7.29 -11.74 -5.39
N PRO A 111 -8.51 -11.71 -5.94
CA PRO A 111 -8.72 -11.66 -7.39
C PRO A 111 -8.34 -10.33 -8.03
N LEU A 112 -8.30 -9.23 -7.26
CA LEU A 112 -7.94 -7.90 -7.76
C LEU A 112 -6.53 -7.49 -7.34
N PHE A 113 -6.10 -7.93 -6.16
CA PHE A 113 -4.86 -7.51 -5.51
C PHE A 113 -3.99 -8.69 -5.08
N GLY A 114 -3.94 -9.76 -5.88
CA GLY A 114 -3.18 -10.98 -5.55
C GLY A 114 -1.67 -10.79 -5.39
N GLU A 115 -1.11 -9.72 -5.98
CA GLU A 115 0.29 -9.32 -5.84
C GLU A 115 0.56 -8.41 -4.64
N GLU A 116 -0.50 -7.87 -4.02
CA GLU A 116 -0.39 -6.99 -2.85
C GLU A 116 -0.18 -7.80 -1.58
N LYS A 117 0.41 -7.15 -0.57
CA LYS A 117 0.67 -7.81 0.72
C LYS A 117 -0.64 -8.23 1.41
N VAL A 118 -0.67 -9.45 1.92
CA VAL A 118 -1.77 -9.92 2.78
C VAL A 118 -1.91 -9.02 4.00
N GLY A 119 -3.12 -8.54 4.26
CA GLY A 119 -3.38 -7.54 5.30
C GLY A 119 -3.49 -6.10 4.79
N SER A 120 -3.22 -5.84 3.50
CA SER A 120 -3.53 -4.55 2.89
C SER A 120 -5.02 -4.25 2.96
N TRP A 121 -5.36 -2.97 3.15
CA TRP A 121 -6.74 -2.51 3.08
C TRP A 121 -7.08 -2.07 1.65
N ALA A 122 -8.01 -2.79 1.03
CA ALA A 122 -8.52 -2.52 -0.29
C ALA A 122 -9.95 -1.95 -0.22
N VAL A 123 -10.28 -1.07 -1.17
CA VAL A 123 -11.63 -0.51 -1.32
C VAL A 123 -12.05 -0.47 -2.78
N GLY A 124 -13.35 -0.61 -3.00
CA GLY A 124 -14.04 -0.23 -4.24
C GLY A 124 -14.81 1.06 -4.02
N ILE A 125 -14.55 2.08 -4.82
CA ILE A 125 -15.23 3.37 -4.77
C ILE A 125 -16.12 3.51 -6.00
N LYS A 126 -17.43 3.61 -5.77
CA LYS A 126 -18.41 3.88 -6.81
C LYS A 126 -18.36 5.37 -7.15
N LEU A 127 -18.21 5.67 -8.44
CA LEU A 127 -18.29 7.01 -9.01
C LEU A 127 -19.70 7.23 -9.55
N GLU A 128 -20.41 8.19 -8.98
CA GLU A 128 -21.76 8.56 -9.41
C GLU A 128 -21.74 9.77 -10.36
N SER A 129 -20.73 10.64 -10.24
CA SER A 129 -20.55 11.80 -11.12
C SER A 129 -19.81 11.45 -12.42
N ASP A 130 -20.34 11.89 -13.56
CA ASP A 130 -19.69 11.73 -14.87
C ASP A 130 -18.40 12.57 -14.99
N ASP A 131 -18.29 13.68 -14.27
CA ASP A 131 -17.07 14.47 -14.18
C ASP A 131 -15.94 13.69 -13.51
N LEU A 132 -16.27 12.93 -12.44
CA LEU A 132 -15.29 12.06 -11.79
C LEU A 132 -14.86 10.93 -12.71
N LYS A 133 -15.80 10.25 -13.39
CA LYS A 133 -15.47 9.19 -14.37
C LYS A 133 -14.57 9.74 -15.47
N THR A 134 -14.85 10.95 -15.97
CA THR A 134 -14.04 11.61 -16.99
C THR A 134 -12.63 11.95 -16.48
N ALA A 135 -12.51 12.50 -15.27
CA ALA A 135 -11.22 12.80 -14.65
C ALA A 135 -10.38 11.54 -14.43
N VAL A 136 -11.02 10.42 -14.05
CA VAL A 136 -10.37 9.12 -13.93
C VAL A 136 -9.90 8.59 -15.29
N LYS A 137 -10.76 8.63 -16.32
CA LYS A 137 -10.39 8.21 -17.69
C LYS A 137 -9.22 9.03 -18.27
N LYS A 138 -9.14 10.32 -17.93
CA LYS A 138 -8.03 11.20 -18.32
C LYS A 138 -6.75 11.00 -17.50
N GLY A 139 -6.78 10.18 -16.45
CA GLY A 139 -5.65 9.99 -15.52
C GLY A 139 -5.37 11.19 -14.62
N GLU A 140 -6.28 12.16 -14.54
CA GLU A 140 -6.19 13.30 -13.62
C GLU A 140 -6.35 12.84 -12.17
N LEU A 141 -7.19 11.81 -11.98
CA LEU A 141 -7.36 11.07 -10.74
C LEU A 141 -7.00 9.61 -11.02
N ARG A 142 -6.02 9.07 -10.32
CA ARG A 142 -5.51 7.71 -10.58
C ARG A 142 -5.05 6.97 -9.33
N ALA A 143 -5.11 7.60 -8.15
CA ALA A 143 -4.64 7.03 -6.90
C ALA A 143 -5.57 7.39 -5.74
N LEU A 144 -5.43 6.64 -4.65
CA LEU A 144 -6.09 6.91 -3.38
C LEU A 144 -5.11 7.56 -2.41
N SER A 145 -5.62 8.44 -1.57
CA SER A 145 -4.91 8.97 -0.41
C SER A 145 -5.82 8.88 0.81
N MET A 146 -5.25 8.61 1.98
CA MET A 146 -6.01 8.54 3.22
C MET A 146 -5.77 9.78 4.07
N ALA A 147 -6.82 10.27 4.73
CA ALA A 147 -6.70 11.35 5.72
C ALA A 147 -7.32 10.91 7.05
N GLY A 148 -6.69 11.32 8.15
CA GLY A 148 -7.06 10.86 9.48
C GLY A 148 -6.08 11.29 10.56
N SER A 149 -6.13 10.59 11.68
CA SER A 149 -5.22 10.78 12.82
C SER A 149 -4.55 9.46 13.20
N ALA A 150 -3.32 9.53 13.71
CA ALA A 150 -2.54 8.40 14.20
C ALA A 150 -1.48 8.88 15.19
N VAL A 151 -1.05 7.98 16.08
CA VAL A 151 0.11 8.14 16.95
C VAL A 151 1.35 7.64 16.22
N ARG A 152 2.38 8.50 16.14
CA ARG A 152 3.66 8.17 15.53
C ARG A 152 4.65 7.69 16.59
N GLU A 153 5.05 6.42 16.52
CA GLU A 153 6.11 5.85 17.34
C GLU A 153 7.42 5.75 16.55
N ASN A 154 8.53 6.14 17.15
CA ASN A 154 9.85 5.93 16.55
C ASN A 154 10.16 4.43 16.56
N LEU A 155 10.49 3.90 15.39
CA LEU A 155 10.97 2.54 15.27
C LEU A 155 12.46 2.54 15.56
N ASN A 156 12.93 1.74 16.52
CA ASN A 156 14.33 1.41 16.62
C ASN A 156 14.70 0.62 15.35
N ASP A 157 15.59 1.20 14.52
CA ASP A 157 16.00 0.67 13.19
C ASP A 157 16.25 -0.86 13.19
N ASP A 158 16.84 -1.39 14.25
CA ASP A 158 17.23 -2.81 14.36
C ASP A 158 16.03 -3.78 14.46
N SER A 159 14.92 -3.35 15.04
CA SER A 159 13.74 -4.21 15.26
C SER A 159 12.92 -4.35 13.98
N LEU A 160 12.79 -3.25 13.22
CA LEU A 160 12.17 -3.27 11.91
C LEU A 160 12.96 -4.16 10.95
N PHE A 161 14.27 -3.94 10.82
CA PHE A 161 15.06 -4.70 9.85
C PHE A 161 15.00 -6.21 10.13
N LYS A 162 15.02 -6.59 11.41
CA LYS A 162 14.79 -7.99 11.81
C LYS A 162 13.38 -8.49 11.51
N SER A 163 12.35 -7.67 11.67
CA SER A 163 10.96 -8.06 11.35
C SER A 163 10.73 -8.16 9.84
N PHE A 164 11.31 -7.24 9.07
CA PHE A 164 11.33 -7.27 7.61
C PHE A 164 12.08 -8.50 7.09
N LEU A 165 13.29 -8.77 7.59
CA LEU A 165 14.07 -9.96 7.24
C LEU A 165 13.32 -11.24 7.61
N LYS A 166 12.68 -11.32 8.78
CA LYS A 166 11.88 -12.49 9.17
C LYS A 166 10.64 -12.70 8.28
N GLY A 167 9.98 -11.62 7.89
CA GLY A 167 8.87 -11.66 6.93
C GLY A 167 9.35 -12.15 5.56
N PHE A 168 10.49 -11.64 5.10
CA PHE A 168 11.12 -12.03 3.84
C PHE A 168 11.62 -13.48 3.86
N GLU A 169 12.25 -13.92 4.96
CA GLU A 169 12.67 -15.30 5.18
C GLU A 169 11.48 -16.28 5.14
N SER A 170 10.34 -15.88 5.72
CA SER A 170 9.13 -16.70 5.70
C SER A 170 8.54 -16.83 4.30
N ILE A 171 8.58 -15.74 3.51
CA ILE A 171 8.19 -15.74 2.09
C ILE A 171 9.15 -16.63 1.29
N LEU A 172 10.46 -16.50 1.49
CA LEU A 172 11.48 -17.34 0.83
C LEU A 172 11.34 -18.82 1.21
N LYS A 173 11.06 -19.14 2.48
CA LYS A 173 10.81 -20.52 2.92
C LYS A 173 9.54 -21.09 2.28
N ASN A 174 8.48 -20.29 2.18
CA ASN A 174 7.25 -20.72 1.54
C ASN A 174 7.43 -20.91 0.02
N LEU A 175 8.21 -20.05 -0.64
CA LEU A 175 8.60 -20.22 -2.05
C LEU A 175 9.45 -21.47 -2.27
N LYS A 176 10.36 -21.78 -1.34
CA LYS A 176 11.23 -22.97 -1.40
C LYS A 176 10.49 -24.28 -1.12
N ASN A 177 9.34 -24.22 -0.42
CA ASN A 177 8.51 -25.39 -0.15
C ASN A 177 7.53 -25.72 -1.28
N GLU A 178 7.34 -24.85 -2.28
CA GLU A 178 6.32 -25.05 -3.31
C GLU A 178 6.78 -25.61 -4.66
N ARG A 179 8.07 -25.62 -5.06
CA ARG A 179 8.48 -26.27 -6.34
C ARG A 179 9.92 -26.77 -6.38
N ASP A 180 10.07 -28.05 -6.68
CA ASP A 180 11.25 -28.70 -7.30
C ASP A 180 11.55 -28.20 -8.74
N ASP A 181 11.12 -26.98 -9.12
CA ASP A 181 11.22 -26.44 -10.49
C ASP A 181 11.43 -24.91 -10.50
N VAL A 182 12.36 -24.40 -9.69
CA VAL A 182 12.77 -22.98 -9.77
C VAL A 182 14.00 -22.86 -10.68
N LYS A 183 13.88 -22.09 -11.77
CA LYS A 183 14.99 -21.80 -12.67
C LYS A 183 16.08 -21.04 -11.92
N GLU A 184 17.30 -21.56 -11.99
CA GLU A 184 18.52 -21.09 -11.30
C GLU A 184 18.75 -19.56 -11.39
N ASN A 185 18.29 -18.93 -12.47
CA ASN A 185 18.39 -17.50 -12.71
C ASN A 185 17.54 -16.62 -11.76
N GLU A 186 16.37 -17.08 -11.30
CA GLU A 186 15.53 -16.30 -10.38
C GLU A 186 16.08 -16.36 -8.96
N ILE A 187 16.58 -17.53 -8.53
CA ILE A 187 17.30 -17.67 -7.26
C ILE A 187 18.53 -16.78 -7.25
N MET A 188 19.27 -16.72 -8.36
CA MET A 188 20.48 -15.91 -8.48
C MET A 188 20.18 -14.40 -8.39
N GLN A 189 19.07 -13.92 -8.97
CA GLN A 189 18.66 -12.51 -8.83
C GLN A 189 18.26 -12.17 -7.40
N VAL A 190 17.58 -13.09 -6.71
CA VAL A 190 17.19 -12.91 -5.30
C VAL A 190 18.42 -12.91 -4.40
N THR A 191 19.36 -13.86 -4.55
CA THR A 191 20.61 -13.87 -3.76
C THR A 191 21.44 -12.62 -3.98
N LYS A 192 21.50 -12.11 -5.23
CA LYS A 192 22.25 -10.89 -5.55
C LYS A 192 21.59 -9.66 -4.92
N GLY A 193 20.25 -9.60 -4.90
CA GLY A 193 19.51 -8.56 -4.18
C GLY A 193 19.73 -8.61 -2.66
N LEU A 194 19.85 -9.81 -2.07
CA LEU A 194 20.18 -9.98 -0.66
C LEU A 194 21.62 -9.55 -0.33
N GLU A 195 22.59 -9.84 -1.20
CA GLU A 195 23.98 -9.37 -1.07
C GLU A 195 24.06 -7.84 -1.15
N ASP A 196 23.39 -7.22 -2.12
CA ASP A 196 23.34 -5.77 -2.27
C ASP A 196 22.70 -5.07 -1.05
N ILE A 197 21.67 -5.68 -0.46
CA ILE A 197 21.05 -5.19 0.78
C ILE A 197 22.03 -5.31 1.96
N ASN A 198 22.74 -6.43 2.06
CA ASN A 198 23.72 -6.65 3.13
C ASN A 198 24.91 -5.68 3.04
N GLU A 199 25.40 -5.38 1.84
CA GLU A 199 26.43 -4.36 1.64
C GLU A 199 25.94 -2.97 2.05
N LYS A 200 24.72 -2.57 1.65
CA LYS A 200 24.15 -1.27 2.03
C LYS A 200 23.96 -1.14 3.54
N LEU A 201 23.62 -2.22 4.24
CA LEU A 201 23.56 -2.24 5.71
C LEU A 201 24.92 -2.00 6.36
N SER A 202 25.96 -2.68 5.87
CA SER A 202 27.31 -2.49 6.40
C SER A 202 27.79 -1.04 6.27
N GLN A 203 27.42 -0.37 5.17
CA GLN A 203 27.73 1.04 4.93
C GLN A 203 26.96 1.96 5.88
N ILE A 204 25.68 1.66 6.17
CA ILE A 204 24.89 2.41 7.16
C ILE A 204 25.49 2.28 8.56
N ASP A 205 25.94 1.08 8.95
CA ASP A 205 26.58 0.87 10.25
C ASP A 205 27.92 1.61 10.38
N MET A 206 28.71 1.65 9.31
CA MET A 206 29.94 2.46 9.28
C MET A 206 29.63 3.96 9.43
N LEU A 207 28.64 4.47 8.68
CA LEU A 207 28.22 5.88 8.76
C LEU A 207 27.70 6.25 10.15
N LYS A 208 26.95 5.35 10.81
CA LYS A 208 26.49 5.54 12.19
C LYS A 208 27.66 5.64 13.18
N LYS A 209 28.68 4.78 13.03
CA LYS A 209 29.91 4.85 13.84
C LYS A 209 30.67 6.15 13.63
N THR A 210 30.84 6.59 12.38
CA THR A 210 31.52 7.85 12.06
C THR A 210 30.76 9.06 12.64
N LEU A 211 29.44 9.08 12.52
CA LEU A 211 28.59 10.13 13.09
C LEU A 211 28.67 10.17 14.63
N MET A 212 28.75 9.01 15.29
CA MET A 212 28.95 8.94 16.74
C MET A 212 30.32 9.49 17.15
N SER A 213 31.38 9.19 16.41
CA SER A 213 32.72 9.74 16.71
C SER A 213 32.79 11.26 16.55
N LEU A 214 32.07 11.83 15.59
CA LEU A 214 31.99 13.29 15.37
C LEU A 214 31.17 14.03 16.44
N LYS A 215 30.28 13.34 17.15
CA LYS A 215 29.51 13.92 18.27
C LYS A 215 30.26 13.88 19.61
N MET A 216 31.37 13.15 19.69
CA MET A 216 32.19 13.02 20.89
C MET A 216 33.50 13.85 20.85
N SER A 217 33.78 14.52 19.72
CA SER A 217 34.82 15.55 19.58
C SER A 217 34.22 16.95 19.68
#